data_AF-A0A7X1HZR0-F1
#
_entry.id   AF-A0A7X1HZR0-F1
#
_cell.length_a   1.000
_cell.length_b   1.000
_cell.length_c   1.000
_cell.angle_alpha   90.00
_cell.angle_beta   90.00
_cell.angle_gamma   90.00
#
_symmetry.space_group_name_H-M   'P 1'
#
loop_
_entity.id
_entity.type
_entity.pdbx_description
1 polymer ?
#
loop_
_entity_poly.entity_id
_entity_poly.type
_entity_poly.pdbx_seq_one_letter_code
_entity_poly.pdbx_strand_id
1 'polypeptide(L)'
;MHTRPGRRSGRVGGALHWRRTLRRERRLARERELDLLSQAEARIMSAWLAGENPHHSHDVHHALRRLANAAFESDVLGAWDKRERPHDAGALGGPYPYR
;
A
#
# COMPACT_ATOMS: atom_id res chain seq x y z
N MET A 1 -41.70 30.11 -11.51
CA MET A 1 -40.58 29.80 -12.43
C MET A 1 -39.50 29.05 -11.63
N HIS A 2 -39.36 27.76 -11.89
CA HIS A 2 -38.39 26.89 -11.24
C HIS A 2 -37.04 26.93 -11.98
N THR A 3 -35.99 27.42 -11.34
CA THR A 3 -34.60 27.12 -11.75
C THR A 3 -34.01 26.14 -10.74
N ARG A 4 -33.94 24.88 -11.17
CA ARG A 4 -33.33 23.76 -10.46
C ARG A 4 -31.82 24.04 -10.38
N PRO A 5 -31.20 24.16 -9.20
CA PRO A 5 -29.77 24.41 -9.11
C PRO A 5 -29.01 23.20 -9.68
N GLY A 6 -28.07 23.53 -10.56
CA GLY A 6 -27.33 22.60 -11.39
C GLY A 6 -26.75 21.40 -10.63
N ARG A 7 -26.80 20.25 -11.32
CA ARG A 7 -26.06 19.04 -10.97
C ARG A 7 -24.64 19.38 -10.58
N ARG A 8 -24.29 19.16 -9.30
CA ARG A 8 -22.91 19.12 -8.81
C ARG A 8 -22.15 18.01 -9.55
N SER A 9 -21.37 18.37 -10.57
CA SER A 9 -20.35 17.52 -11.22
C SER A 9 -19.03 17.51 -10.43
N GLY A 10 -19.08 17.48 -9.10
CA GLY A 10 -17.89 17.56 -8.23
C GLY A 10 -17.32 16.21 -7.77
N ARG A 11 -18.00 15.09 -8.05
CA ARG A 11 -17.71 13.80 -7.41
C ARG A 11 -16.63 12.97 -8.12
N VAL A 12 -16.36 13.22 -9.40
CA VAL A 12 -15.38 12.45 -10.21
C VAL A 12 -13.94 12.93 -9.95
N GLY A 13 -13.74 14.23 -9.70
CA GLY A 13 -12.42 14.78 -9.38
C GLY A 13 -11.86 14.28 -8.05
N GLY A 14 -12.71 14.19 -7.02
CA GLY A 14 -12.33 13.61 -5.73
C GLY A 14 -11.97 12.13 -5.85
N ALA A 15 -12.69 11.39 -6.72
CA ALA A 15 -12.49 9.96 -6.90
C ALA A 15 -11.12 9.61 -7.50
N LEU A 16 -10.72 10.37 -8.53
CA LEU A 16 -9.41 10.22 -9.17
C LEU A 16 -8.27 10.72 -8.27
N HIS A 17 -8.52 11.75 -7.47
CA HIS A 17 -7.54 12.29 -6.54
C HIS A 17 -7.17 11.29 -5.44
N TRP A 18 -8.15 10.71 -4.73
CA TRP A 18 -7.84 9.75 -3.66
C TRP A 18 -7.13 8.49 -4.18
N ARG A 19 -7.45 8.02 -5.40
CA ARG A 19 -6.74 6.89 -6.02
C ARG A 19 -5.28 7.21 -6.30
N ARG A 20 -4.99 8.42 -6.79
CA ARG A 20 -3.61 8.87 -7.00
C ARG A 20 -2.86 8.95 -5.67
N THR A 21 -3.49 9.48 -4.64
CA THR A 21 -2.92 9.54 -3.28
C THR A 21 -2.63 8.14 -2.75
N LEU A 22 -3.59 7.21 -2.83
CA LEU A 22 -3.42 5.83 -2.36
C LEU A 22 -2.25 5.12 -3.07
N ARG A 23 -2.13 5.27 -4.40
CA ARG A 23 -0.99 4.70 -5.15
C ARG A 23 0.35 5.31 -4.74
N ARG A 24 0.38 6.61 -4.45
CA ARG A 24 1.57 7.30 -3.96
C ARG A 24 1.96 6.80 -2.57
N GLU A 25 1.02 6.78 -1.63
CA GLU A 25 1.25 6.26 -0.27
C GLU A 25 1.74 4.82 -0.30
N ARG A 26 1.14 3.97 -1.14
CA ARG A 26 1.60 2.59 -1.33
C ARG A 26 3.04 2.53 -1.84
N ARG A 27 3.39 3.38 -2.81
CA ARG A 27 4.76 3.43 -3.33
C ARG A 27 5.74 3.85 -2.23
N LEU A 28 5.43 4.90 -1.47
CA LEU A 28 6.27 5.39 -0.38
C LEU A 28 6.41 4.34 0.73
N ALA A 29 5.33 3.65 1.09
CA ALA A 29 5.36 2.57 2.06
C ALA A 29 6.25 1.41 1.59
N ARG A 30 6.19 1.06 0.30
CA ARG A 30 7.06 0.02 -0.28
C ARG A 30 8.53 0.43 -0.34
N GLU A 31 8.81 1.67 -0.71
CA GLU A 31 10.18 2.22 -0.69
C GLU A 31 10.75 2.17 0.73
N ARG A 32 9.97 2.62 1.73
CA ARG A 32 10.34 2.57 3.14
C ARG A 32 10.58 1.14 3.65
N GLU A 33 9.73 0.18 3.25
CA GLU A 33 9.90 -1.23 3.59
C GLU A 33 11.23 -1.78 3.05
N LEU A 34 11.56 -1.48 1.80
CA LEU A 34 12.82 -1.91 1.17
C LEU A 34 14.05 -1.28 1.83
N ASP A 35 13.97 0.01 2.18
CA ASP A 35 15.04 0.69 2.92
C ASP A 35 15.28 0.06 4.29
N LEU A 36 14.19 -0.29 4.99
CA LEU A 36 14.28 -0.97 6.30
C LEU A 36 14.76 -2.41 6.18
N LEU A 37 14.45 -3.10 5.08
CA LEU A 37 14.95 -4.45 4.79
C LEU A 37 16.48 -4.41 4.64
N SER A 38 16.99 -3.47 3.84
CA SER A 38 18.43 -3.25 3.65
C SER A 38 19.13 -2.90 4.97
N GLN A 39 18.53 -2.03 5.79
CA GLN A 39 19.06 -1.69 7.11
C GLN A 39 19.08 -2.90 8.06
N ALA A 40 18.03 -3.72 8.07
CA ALA A 40 17.96 -4.92 8.89
C ALA A 40 19.02 -5.95 8.47
N GLU A 41 19.21 -6.16 7.17
CA GLU A 41 20.26 -7.02 6.63
C GLU A 41 21.65 -6.54 7.05
N ALA A 42 21.95 -5.25 6.91
CA ALA A 42 23.22 -4.67 7.33
C ALA A 42 23.48 -4.85 8.84
N ARG A 43 22.44 -4.72 9.68
CA ARG A 43 22.52 -4.94 11.13
C ARG A 43 22.80 -6.39 11.47
N ILE A 44 22.12 -7.33 10.81
CA ILE A 44 22.34 -8.76 10.98
C ILE A 44 23.78 -9.12 10.61
N MET A 45 24.24 -8.68 9.43
CA MET A 45 25.61 -8.93 8.97
C MET A 45 26.65 -8.33 9.91
N SER A 46 26.44 -7.11 10.39
CA SER A 46 27.32 -6.47 11.38
C SER A 46 27.43 -7.29 12.67
N ALA A 47 26.30 -7.80 13.18
CA ALA A 47 26.29 -8.65 14.39
C ALA A 47 27.06 -9.96 14.16
N TRP A 48 26.82 -10.64 13.03
CA TRP A 48 27.55 -11.86 12.66
C TRP A 48 29.07 -11.62 12.56
N LEU A 49 29.48 -10.53 11.91
CA LEU A 49 30.89 -10.18 11.73
C LEU A 49 31.58 -9.79 13.05
N ALA A 50 30.83 -9.25 14.00
CA ALA A 50 31.32 -8.97 15.35
C ALA A 50 31.43 -10.23 16.23
N GLY A 51 30.99 -11.40 15.73
CA GLY A 51 30.93 -12.64 16.51
C GLY A 51 29.76 -12.68 17.50
N GLU A 52 28.82 -11.73 17.40
CA GLU A 52 27.60 -11.73 18.19
C GLU A 52 26.56 -12.64 17.54
N ASN A 53 25.71 -13.27 18.36
CA ASN A 53 24.55 -13.97 17.85
C ASN A 53 23.43 -12.95 17.54
N PRO A 54 23.03 -12.73 16.27
CA PRO A 54 22.02 -11.75 15.91
C PRO A 54 20.65 -12.03 16.55
N HIS A 55 20.37 -13.30 16.89
CA HIS A 55 19.14 -13.69 17.58
C HIS A 55 19.06 -13.14 19.01
N HIS A 56 20.16 -12.67 19.59
CA HIS A 56 20.18 -12.03 20.90
C HIS A 56 20.49 -10.54 20.83
N SER A 57 20.80 -10.00 19.64
CA SER A 57 21.11 -8.58 19.46
C SER A 57 19.85 -7.74 19.53
N HIS A 58 19.78 -6.87 20.54
CA HIS A 58 18.66 -5.92 20.71
C HIS A 58 18.48 -5.03 19.48
N ASP A 59 19.60 -4.61 18.87
CA ASP A 59 19.60 -3.77 17.68
C ASP A 59 19.01 -4.46 16.44
N VAL A 60 19.29 -5.75 16.27
CA VAL A 60 18.70 -6.57 15.21
C VAL A 60 17.20 -6.74 15.44
N HIS A 61 16.79 -7.06 16.66
CA HIS A 61 15.36 -7.18 17.02
C HIS A 61 14.59 -5.89 16.76
N HIS A 62 15.16 -4.75 17.14
CA HIS A 62 14.54 -3.45 16.90
C HIS A 62 14.41 -3.15 15.40
N ALA A 63 15.44 -3.46 14.60
CA ALA A 63 15.38 -3.29 13.14
C ALA A 63 14.31 -4.18 12.50
N LEU A 64 14.25 -5.46 12.88
CA LEU A 64 13.25 -6.42 12.38
C LEU A 64 11.83 -6.01 12.76
N ARG A 65 11.61 -5.50 13.98
CA ARG A 65 10.29 -5.00 14.40
C ARG A 65 9.83 -3.81 13.58
N ARG A 66 10.73 -2.88 13.26
CA ARG A 66 10.42 -1.74 12.38
C ARG A 66 10.08 -2.20 10.96
N LEU A 67 10.84 -3.16 10.43
CA LEU A 67 10.57 -3.76 9.13
C LEU A 67 9.19 -4.44 9.10
N ALA A 68 8.84 -5.23 10.12
CA ALA A 68 7.55 -5.90 10.20
C ALA A 68 6.37 -4.91 10.19
N ASN A 69 6.49 -3.79 10.93
CA ASN A 69 5.48 -2.75 10.93
C ASN A 69 5.34 -2.07 9.56
N ALA A 70 6.46 -1.79 8.88
CA ALA A 70 6.44 -1.19 7.55
C ALA A 70 5.88 -2.14 6.48
N ALA A 71 6.20 -3.44 6.56
CA ALA A 71 5.64 -4.47 5.69
C ALA A 71 4.11 -4.56 5.86
N PHE A 72 3.62 -4.54 7.11
CA PHE A 72 2.19 -4.52 7.40
C PHE A 72 1.49 -3.29 6.81
N GLU A 73 2.07 -2.10 6.95
CA GLU A 73 1.53 -0.85 6.37
C GLU A 73 1.44 -0.94 4.83
N SER A 74 2.51 -1.42 4.19
CA SER A 74 2.60 -1.65 2.74
C SER A 74 1.52 -2.64 2.25
N ASP A 75 1.30 -3.73 2.99
CA ASP A 75 0.28 -4.74 2.68
C ASP A 75 -1.14 -4.20 2.82
N VAL A 76 -1.43 -3.43 3.88
CA VAL A 76 -2.75 -2.80 4.09
C VAL A 76 -3.07 -1.84 2.94
N LEU A 77 -2.11 -0.99 2.55
CA LEU A 77 -2.28 -0.07 1.41
C LEU A 77 -2.43 -0.84 0.09
N GLY A 78 -1.70 -1.95 -0.07
CA GLY A 78 -1.84 -2.85 -1.21
C GLY A 78 -3.21 -3.51 -1.29
N ALA A 79 -3.77 -3.94 -0.16
CA ALA A 79 -5.09 -4.55 -0.07
C ALA A 79 -6.20 -3.53 -0.37
N TRP A 80 -6.07 -2.31 0.14
CA TRP A 80 -6.99 -1.21 -0.17
C TRP A 80 -6.95 -0.84 -1.66
N ASP A 81 -5.78 -0.70 -2.29
CA ASP A 81 -5.70 -0.41 -3.73
C ASP A 81 -6.35 -1.51 -4.58
N LYS A 82 -6.19 -2.79 -4.20
CA LYS A 82 -6.83 -3.92 -4.88
C LYS A 82 -8.36 -3.89 -4.75
N ARG A 83 -8.89 -3.60 -3.56
CA ARG A 83 -10.33 -3.48 -3.31
C ARG A 83 -10.96 -2.30 -4.05
N GLU A 84 -10.20 -1.22 -4.20
CA GLU A 84 -10.63 0.04 -4.78
C GLU A 84 -10.46 0.13 -6.31
N ARG A 85 -9.79 -0.84 -6.92
CA ARG A 85 -9.86 -1.03 -8.37
C ARG A 85 -11.31 -1.35 -8.71
N PRO A 86 -11.92 -0.64 -9.68
CA PRO A 86 -13.16 -1.15 -10.24
C PRO A 86 -12.82 -2.56 -10.72
N HIS A 87 -13.58 -3.57 -10.28
CA HIS A 87 -13.60 -4.83 -11.02
C HIS A 87 -13.77 -4.42 -12.47
N ASP A 88 -12.84 -4.81 -13.35
CA ASP A 88 -13.02 -4.67 -14.78
C ASP A 88 -14.27 -5.49 -15.14
N ALA A 89 -15.44 -4.88 -15.01
CA ALA A 89 -16.71 -5.33 -15.52
C ALA A 89 -16.71 -5.19 -17.06
N GLY A 90 -15.59 -5.54 -17.68
CA GLY A 90 -15.35 -5.59 -19.11
C GLY A 90 -15.22 -7.02 -19.65
N ALA A 91 -15.28 -8.05 -18.80
CA ALA A 91 -15.22 -9.45 -19.22
C ALA A 91 -16.57 -10.19 -19.22
N LEU A 92 -17.68 -9.53 -18.86
CA LEU A 92 -19.04 -10.12 -18.87
C LEU A 92 -20.04 -9.29 -19.68
N GLY A 93 -19.56 -8.58 -20.71
CA GLY A 93 -20.39 -7.92 -21.72
C GLY A 93 -20.90 -8.89 -22.79
N GLY A 94 -21.43 -10.04 -22.40
CA GLY A 94 -22.28 -10.86 -23.27
C GLY A 94 -23.74 -10.43 -23.10
N PRO A 95 -24.51 -10.21 -24.18
CA PRO A 95 -25.90 -9.79 -24.04
C PRO A 95 -26.72 -10.97 -23.49
N TYR A 96 -27.12 -10.90 -22.22
CA TYR A 96 -28.16 -11.78 -21.70
C TYR A 96 -29.53 -11.14 -21.98
N PRO A 97 -30.37 -11.75 -22.85
CA PRO A 97 -31.74 -11.31 -23.00
C PRO A 97 -32.52 -11.76 -21.76
N TYR A 98 -32.99 -10.81 -20.96
CA TYR A 98 -34.03 -11.09 -19.97
C TYR A 98 -35.34 -11.35 -20.74
N ARG A 99 -35.89 -12.54 -20.52
CA ARG A 99 -37.24 -12.94 -20.92
C ARG A 99 -38.21 -12.53 -19.82
#